data_AF-A0A0M1HT63-F1
#
_entry.id   AF-A0A0M1HT63-F1
#
_cell.length_a   1.000
_cell.length_b   1.000
_cell.length_c   1.000
_cell.angle_alpha   90.00
_cell.angle_beta   90.00
_cell.angle_gamma   90.00
#
_symmetry.space_group_name_H-M   'P 1'
#
loop_
_entity.id
_entity.type
_entity.pdbx_description
1 polymer ?
#
loop_
_entity_poly.entity_id
_entity_poly.type
_entity_poly.pdbx_seq_one_letter_code
_entity_poly.pdbx_strand_id
1 'polypeptide(L)'
;MNKYSFLKPIWSILFGDFILIKSRAVGKTIPMPLVAKITELEWDFSKNFCFNPSKISKVKDRKLRKACYQAFALYKKSFKLIPKLKLKIWRDEFPRLMKRATQTWSDHITDSFSFFAHCYKERATFAAQYECRWDLGEEL
;
A
#
# COMPACT_ATOMS: atom_id res chain seq x y z
N MET A 1 -13.33 -6.24 -4.25
CA MET A 1 -13.58 -7.70 -4.12
C MET A 1 -15.07 -7.91 -3.83
N ASN A 2 -15.73 -8.85 -4.52
CA ASN A 2 -17.12 -9.19 -4.20
C ASN A 2 -17.20 -9.71 -2.76
N LYS A 3 -17.99 -9.06 -1.90
CA LYS A 3 -18.14 -9.35 -0.46
C LYS A 3 -18.41 -10.85 -0.18
N TYR A 4 -19.07 -11.54 -1.10
CA TYR A 4 -19.52 -12.93 -0.94
C TYR A 4 -18.75 -13.96 -1.77
N SER A 5 -17.55 -13.63 -2.28
CA SER A 5 -16.78 -14.56 -3.12
C SER A 5 -16.41 -15.85 -2.41
N PHE A 6 -16.31 -15.84 -1.08
CA PHE A 6 -16.00 -17.02 -0.28
C PHE A 6 -17.16 -18.03 -0.23
N LEU A 7 -18.40 -17.63 -0.51
CA LEU A 7 -19.57 -18.53 -0.48
C LEU A 7 -19.66 -19.44 -1.72
N LYS A 8 -18.82 -19.22 -2.75
CA LYS A 8 -18.85 -19.96 -4.02
C LYS A 8 -19.01 -21.49 -3.87
N PRO A 9 -18.29 -22.19 -2.97
CA PRO A 9 -18.43 -23.64 -2.81
C PRO A 9 -19.81 -24.08 -2.32
N ILE A 10 -20.49 -23.25 -1.52
CA ILE A 10 -21.85 -23.55 -1.05
C ILE A 10 -22.84 -23.32 -2.20
N TRP A 11 -22.64 -22.26 -2.97
CA TRP A 11 -23.46 -21.95 -4.13
C TRP A 11 -23.41 -23.04 -5.20
N SER A 12 -22.23 -23.55 -5.53
CA SER A 12 -22.09 -24.61 -6.54
C SER A 12 -22.85 -25.89 -6.15
N ILE A 13 -22.93 -26.21 -4.86
CA ILE A 13 -23.70 -27.37 -4.39
C ILE A 13 -25.21 -27.10 -4.44
N LEU A 14 -25.64 -25.90 -4.05
CA LEU A 14 -27.07 -25.60 -3.90
C LEU A 14 -27.78 -25.26 -5.21
N PHE A 15 -27.05 -24.73 -6.19
CA PHE A 15 -27.60 -24.23 -7.45
C PHE A 15 -26.90 -24.81 -8.68
N GLY A 16 -25.71 -25.41 -8.57
CA GLY A 16 -24.95 -25.88 -9.73
C GLY A 16 -24.13 -24.77 -10.42
N ASP A 17 -23.92 -24.90 -11.74
CA ASP A 17 -23.02 -24.06 -12.55
C ASP A 17 -23.59 -22.68 -12.93
N PHE A 18 -24.49 -22.10 -12.12
CA PHE A 18 -24.95 -20.73 -12.38
C PHE A 18 -23.79 -19.75 -12.25
N ILE A 19 -23.45 -19.10 -13.37
CA ILE A 19 -22.40 -18.07 -13.44
C ILE A 19 -22.84 -16.87 -12.60
N LEU A 20 -22.18 -16.68 -11.46
CA LEU A 20 -22.40 -15.53 -10.57
C LEU A 20 -21.75 -14.27 -11.14
N ILE A 21 -22.49 -13.52 -11.97
CA ILE A 21 -22.07 -12.18 -12.39
C ILE A 21 -22.35 -11.20 -11.24
N LYS A 22 -21.30 -10.59 -10.69
CA LYS A 22 -21.40 -9.57 -9.61
C LYS A 22 -22.25 -10.03 -8.41
N SER A 23 -22.08 -11.29 -8.01
CA SER A 23 -22.82 -11.91 -6.90
C SER A 23 -24.33 -12.09 -7.15
N ARG A 24 -24.90 -11.70 -8.29
CA ARG A 24 -26.31 -11.96 -8.62
C ARG A 24 -26.41 -13.28 -9.38
N ALA A 25 -27.07 -14.29 -8.80
CA ALA A 25 -27.63 -15.39 -9.59
C ALA A 25 -28.93 -14.86 -10.20
N VAL A 26 -28.99 -14.73 -11.53
CA VAL A 26 -30.19 -14.50 -12.35
C VAL A 26 -31.36 -13.89 -11.56
N GLY A 27 -31.32 -12.57 -11.34
CA GLY A 27 -32.45 -11.78 -10.84
C GLY A 27 -32.84 -11.92 -9.36
N LYS A 28 -32.26 -12.82 -8.55
CA LYS A 28 -32.66 -12.98 -7.13
C LYS A 28 -31.63 -12.45 -6.14
N THR A 29 -32.11 -11.73 -5.14
CA THR A 29 -31.32 -11.22 -4.01
C THR A 29 -30.71 -12.39 -3.23
N ILE A 30 -29.42 -12.27 -3.00
CA ILE A 30 -28.44 -13.32 -2.65
C ILE A 30 -28.71 -14.05 -1.30
N PRO A 31 -29.27 -13.44 -0.23
CA PRO A 31 -29.22 -14.09 1.08
C PRO A 31 -30.31 -15.15 1.33
N MET A 32 -31.52 -14.97 0.81
CA MET A 32 -32.69 -15.76 1.27
C MET A 32 -32.62 -17.28 1.02
N PRO A 33 -32.22 -17.77 -0.17
CA PRO A 33 -32.29 -19.20 -0.42
C PRO A 33 -31.18 -20.01 0.28
N LEU A 34 -30.12 -19.34 0.77
CA LEU A 34 -29.11 -19.96 1.65
C LEU A 34 -29.66 -20.20 3.05
N VAL A 35 -30.32 -19.20 3.64
CA VAL A 35 -30.91 -19.27 4.98
C VAL A 35 -31.99 -20.36 5.04
N ALA A 36 -32.82 -20.44 4.00
CA ALA A 36 -33.90 -21.41 3.92
C ALA A 36 -33.41 -22.85 3.79
N LYS A 37 -32.32 -23.10 3.04
CA LYS A 37 -31.79 -24.47 2.84
C LYS A 37 -30.86 -24.93 3.96
N ILE A 38 -30.21 -24.00 4.66
CA ILE A 38 -29.21 -24.33 5.68
C ILE A 38 -29.58 -23.60 6.97
N THR A 39 -30.64 -24.07 7.61
CA THR A 39 -31.17 -23.50 8.86
C THR A 39 -30.28 -23.76 10.08
N GLU A 40 -29.45 -24.81 10.02
CA GLU A 40 -28.54 -25.21 11.10
C GLU A 40 -27.37 -24.25 11.30
N LEU A 41 -27.04 -23.47 10.27
CA LEU A 41 -26.09 -22.38 10.34
C LEU A 41 -26.84 -21.10 10.72
N GLU A 42 -26.44 -20.48 11.82
CA GLU A 42 -26.89 -19.13 12.15
C GLU A 42 -26.27 -18.15 11.15
N TRP A 43 -27.11 -17.67 10.24
CA TRP A 43 -26.72 -16.69 9.23
C TRP A 43 -26.85 -15.28 9.77
N ASP A 44 -25.80 -14.48 9.58
CA ASP A 44 -25.79 -13.07 9.90
C ASP A 44 -25.06 -12.31 8.79
N PHE A 45 -25.82 -11.73 7.87
CA PHE A 45 -25.27 -11.02 6.71
C PHE A 45 -24.77 -9.60 7.02
N SER A 46 -25.01 -9.11 8.25
CA SER A 46 -24.45 -7.83 8.70
C SER A 46 -22.93 -7.92 8.87
N LYS A 47 -22.44 -9.10 9.24
CA LYS A 47 -21.02 -9.39 9.48
C LYS A 47 -20.22 -9.57 8.18
N ASN A 48 -18.89 -9.42 8.29
CA ASN A 48 -17.95 -9.68 7.20
C ASN A 48 -17.94 -11.16 6.78
N PHE A 49 -18.10 -12.07 7.74
CA PHE A 49 -18.31 -13.49 7.52
C PHE A 49 -19.72 -13.87 7.97
N CYS A 50 -20.48 -14.51 7.09
CA CYS A 50 -21.94 -14.54 7.18
C CYS A 50 -22.53 -15.68 8.01
N PHE A 51 -21.71 -16.55 8.60
CA PHE A 51 -22.21 -17.67 9.40
C PHE A 51 -21.22 -18.07 10.49
N ASN A 52 -21.72 -18.70 11.56
CA ASN A 52 -20.86 -19.15 12.66
C ASN A 52 -20.10 -20.45 12.31
N PRO A 53 -18.75 -20.45 12.25
CA PRO A 53 -17.98 -21.63 11.88
C PRO A 53 -18.11 -22.78 12.89
N SER A 54 -18.38 -22.50 14.16
CA SER A 54 -18.57 -23.52 15.20
C SER A 54 -19.82 -24.38 14.96
N LYS A 55 -20.78 -23.89 14.17
CA LYS A 55 -22.02 -24.60 13.84
C LYS A 55 -21.92 -25.44 12.57
N ILE A 56 -20.80 -25.40 11.84
CA ILE A 56 -20.61 -26.20 10.62
C ILE A 56 -20.72 -27.70 10.93
N SER A 57 -20.26 -28.17 12.09
CA SER A 57 -20.35 -29.58 12.48
C SER A 57 -21.79 -30.11 12.58
N LYS A 58 -22.75 -29.22 12.84
CA LYS A 58 -24.18 -29.55 12.97
C LYS A 58 -24.84 -29.82 11.62
N VAL A 59 -24.22 -29.38 10.51
CA VAL A 59 -24.71 -29.60 9.15
C VAL A 59 -24.87 -31.08 8.86
N LYS A 60 -26.10 -31.57 8.71
CA LYS A 60 -26.36 -33.00 8.41
C LYS A 60 -25.66 -33.49 7.14
N ASP A 61 -25.77 -32.73 6.05
CA ASP A 61 -25.21 -33.11 4.75
C ASP A 61 -23.68 -33.01 4.69
N ARG A 62 -23.00 -34.15 4.47
CA ARG A 62 -21.53 -34.22 4.36
C ARG A 62 -20.98 -33.32 3.24
N LYS A 63 -21.62 -33.31 2.07
CA LYS A 63 -21.21 -32.48 0.91
C LYS A 63 -21.28 -30.99 1.26
N LEU A 64 -22.39 -30.58 1.86
CA LEU A 64 -22.63 -29.20 2.26
C LEU A 64 -21.69 -28.76 3.40
N ARG A 65 -21.46 -29.65 4.38
CA ARG A 65 -20.48 -29.45 5.45
C ARG A 65 -19.08 -29.18 4.90
N LYS A 66 -18.64 -29.97 3.90
CA LYS A 66 -17.34 -29.77 3.23
C LYS A 66 -17.28 -28.41 2.52
N ALA A 67 -18.35 -27.99 1.84
CA ALA A 67 -18.41 -26.68 1.22
C ALA A 67 -18.38 -25.52 2.23
N CYS A 68 -19.03 -25.65 3.39
CA CYS A 68 -18.94 -24.68 4.47
C CYS A 68 -17.50 -24.54 5.00
N TYR A 69 -16.77 -25.64 5.19
CA TYR A 69 -15.36 -25.60 5.56
C TYR A 69 -14.49 -24.95 4.47
N GLN A 70 -14.74 -25.26 3.20
CA GLN A 70 -14.04 -24.64 2.07
C GLN A 70 -14.31 -23.13 2.01
N ALA A 71 -15.57 -22.71 2.19
CA ALA A 71 -15.96 -21.30 2.25
C ALA A 71 -15.24 -20.56 3.39
N PHE A 72 -15.14 -21.18 4.57
CA PHE A 72 -14.39 -20.63 5.69
C PHE A 72 -12.88 -20.51 5.41
N ALA A 73 -12.29 -21.51 4.76
CA ALA A 73 -10.88 -21.47 4.36
C ALA A 73 -10.61 -20.36 3.31
N LEU A 74 -11.52 -20.17 2.35
CA LEU A 74 -11.45 -19.08 1.37
C LEU A 74 -11.55 -17.71 2.05
N TYR A 75 -12.46 -17.56 3.02
CA TYR A 75 -12.57 -16.35 3.81
C TYR A 75 -11.26 -16.04 4.56
N LYS A 76 -10.67 -17.01 5.27
CA LYS A 76 -9.36 -16.84 5.93
C LYS A 76 -8.24 -16.45 4.97
N LYS A 77 -8.21 -17.04 3.76
CA LYS A 77 -7.23 -16.69 2.73
C LYS A 77 -7.43 -15.26 2.21
N SER A 78 -8.66 -14.78 2.12
CA SER A 78 -8.95 -13.40 1.72
C SER A 78 -8.55 -12.37 2.79
N PHE A 79 -8.53 -12.80 4.06
CA PHE A 79 -8.06 -11.99 5.18
C PHE A 79 -6.53 -11.97 5.33
N LYS A 80 -5.77 -12.49 4.35
CA LYS A 80 -4.30 -12.35 4.38
C LYS A 80 -3.97 -10.87 4.53
N LEU A 81 -3.38 -10.52 5.68
CA LEU A 81 -2.58 -9.30 5.83
C LEU A 81 -1.64 -9.32 4.64
N ILE A 82 -1.81 -8.37 3.72
CA ILE A 82 -0.92 -8.20 2.58
C ILE A 82 0.48 -8.21 3.18
N PRO A 83 1.35 -9.19 2.83
CA PRO A 83 2.71 -9.17 3.35
C PRO A 83 3.27 -7.81 2.95
N LYS A 84 3.76 -7.07 3.95
CA LYS A 84 4.26 -5.68 3.84
C LYS A 84 5.47 -5.63 2.88
N LEU A 85 5.26 -5.90 1.59
CA LEU A 85 6.30 -5.83 0.56
C LEU A 85 6.77 -4.37 0.39
N LYS A 86 5.93 -3.40 0.79
CA LYS A 86 6.19 -1.96 0.69
C LYS A 86 7.09 -1.37 1.79
N LEU A 87 7.49 -2.13 2.82
CA LEU A 87 8.35 -1.60 3.90
C LEU A 87 9.84 -1.96 3.77
N LYS A 88 10.21 -2.96 2.95
CA LYS A 88 11.64 -3.30 2.75
C LYS A 88 12.35 -2.22 1.94
N ILE A 89 11.77 -1.84 0.81
CA ILE A 89 12.25 -0.75 -0.06
C ILE A 89 12.41 0.54 0.75
N TRP A 90 11.39 0.92 1.53
CA TRP A 90 11.46 2.12 2.37
C TRP A 90 12.49 2.06 3.50
N ARG A 91 12.79 0.90 4.09
CA ARG A 91 13.84 0.79 5.10
C ARG A 91 15.24 0.81 4.51
N ASP A 92 15.43 0.14 3.38
CA ASP A 92 16.76 -0.09 2.80
C ASP A 92 17.19 1.04 1.85
N GLU A 93 16.24 1.67 1.15
CA GLU A 93 16.52 2.73 0.16
C GLU A 93 16.45 4.14 0.75
N PHE A 94 15.63 4.38 1.77
CA PHE A 94 15.52 5.71 2.39
C PHE A 94 16.83 6.21 3.01
N PRO A 95 17.61 5.40 3.75
CA PRO A 95 18.90 5.84 4.28
C PRO A 95 19.91 6.15 3.15
N ARG A 96 19.82 5.43 2.02
CA ARG A 96 20.70 5.66 0.85
C ARG A 96 20.35 6.96 0.14
N LEU A 97 19.07 7.26 -0.02
CA LEU A 97 18.58 8.51 -0.62
C LEU A 97 18.94 9.71 0.25
N MET A 98 18.75 9.61 1.58
CA MET A 98 19.11 10.70 2.49
C MET A 98 20.61 10.98 2.47
N LYS A 99 21.47 9.95 2.51
CA LYS A 99 22.93 10.14 2.41
C LYS A 99 23.35 10.86 1.13
N ARG A 100 22.76 10.51 -0.02
CA ARG A 100 23.06 11.18 -1.29
C ARG A 100 22.62 12.64 -1.29
N ALA A 101 21.42 12.93 -0.77
CA ALA A 101 20.90 14.29 -0.66
C ALA A 101 21.78 15.16 0.27
N THR A 102 22.25 14.58 1.39
CA THR A 102 23.15 15.27 2.32
C THR A 102 24.51 15.56 1.69
N GLN A 103 25.08 14.62 0.92
CA GLN A 103 26.35 14.82 0.21
C GLN A 103 26.24 15.89 -0.87
N THR A 104 25.20 15.85 -1.70
CA THR A 104 24.98 16.90 -2.72
C THR A 104 24.80 18.27 -2.08
N TRP A 105 24.10 18.35 -0.95
CA TRP A 105 24.00 19.60 -0.19
C TRP A 105 25.35 20.08 0.36
N SER A 106 26.18 19.18 0.91
CA SER A 106 27.51 19.58 1.39
C SER A 106 28.40 20.08 0.26
N ASP A 107 28.36 19.40 -0.89
CA ASP A 107 29.18 19.75 -2.06
C ASP A 107 28.79 21.12 -2.62
N HIS A 108 27.48 21.41 -2.75
CA HIS A 108 27.00 22.72 -3.17
C HIS A 108 27.37 23.85 -2.20
N ILE A 109 27.36 23.57 -0.89
CA ILE A 109 27.79 24.52 0.13
C ILE A 109 29.29 24.79 -0.01
N THR A 110 30.13 23.75 -0.16
CA THR A 110 31.58 23.92 -0.33
C THR A 110 31.93 24.67 -1.61
N ASP A 111 31.21 24.41 -2.71
CA ASP A 111 31.40 25.11 -3.99
C ASP A 111 31.00 26.59 -3.88
N SER A 112 29.91 26.89 -3.16
CA SER A 112 29.51 28.27 -2.93
C SER A 112 30.55 29.01 -2.10
N PHE A 113 31.05 28.40 -1.01
CA PHE A 113 32.08 29.01 -0.18
C PHE A 113 33.40 29.21 -0.93
N SER A 114 33.83 28.24 -1.75
CA SER A 114 35.05 28.36 -2.54
C SER A 114 34.93 29.48 -3.59
N PHE A 115 33.77 29.62 -4.22
CA PHE A 115 33.46 30.72 -5.14
C PHE A 115 33.53 32.09 -4.43
N PHE A 116 32.87 32.24 -3.26
CA PHE A 116 32.93 33.49 -2.51
C PHE A 116 34.34 33.84 -2.03
N ALA A 117 35.11 32.84 -1.57
CA ALA A 117 36.50 33.03 -1.18
C ALA A 117 37.38 33.49 -2.36
N HIS A 118 37.14 32.91 -3.55
CA HIS A 118 37.78 33.33 -4.78
C HIS A 118 37.45 34.80 -5.12
N CYS A 119 36.17 35.17 -5.13
CA CYS A 119 35.75 36.55 -5.39
C CYS A 119 36.34 37.55 -4.39
N TYR A 120 36.43 37.19 -3.11
CA TYR A 120 37.05 38.04 -2.10
C TYR A 120 38.55 38.24 -2.36
N LYS A 121 39.25 37.16 -2.71
CA LYS A 121 40.68 37.22 -3.05
C LYS A 121 40.92 38.05 -4.31
N GLU A 122 40.12 37.86 -5.36
CA GLU A 122 40.21 38.65 -6.58
C GLU A 122 39.93 40.13 -6.34
N ARG A 123 38.94 40.45 -5.51
CA ARG A 123 38.66 41.83 -5.08
C ARG A 123 39.86 42.44 -4.36
N ALA A 124 40.50 41.70 -3.46
CA ALA A 124 41.69 42.18 -2.75
C ALA A 124 42.88 42.40 -3.71
N THR A 125 43.08 41.51 -4.69
CA THR A 125 44.13 41.69 -5.70
C THR A 125 43.84 42.84 -6.65
N PHE A 126 42.56 43.05 -7.02
CA PHE A 126 42.13 44.17 -7.84
C PHE A 126 42.33 45.49 -7.08
N ALA A 127 41.92 45.56 -5.82
CA ALA A 127 42.18 46.71 -4.95
C ALA A 127 43.68 47.03 -4.87
N ALA A 128 44.52 46.04 -4.60
CA ALA A 128 45.97 46.22 -4.54
C ALA A 128 46.60 46.69 -5.88
N GLN A 129 46.04 46.30 -7.03
CA GLN A 129 46.54 46.67 -8.35
C GLN A 129 46.03 48.03 -8.85
N TYR A 130 44.77 48.39 -8.52
CA TYR A 130 44.07 49.50 -9.17
C TYR A 130 43.57 50.61 -8.23
N GLU A 131 43.42 50.37 -6.93
CA GLU A 131 42.99 51.42 -5.98
C GLU A 131 44.14 52.38 -5.62
N CYS A 132 45.41 51.95 -5.68
CA CYS A 132 46.58 52.79 -5.39
C CYS A 132 47.10 53.63 -6.59
N ARG A 133 46.28 53.94 -7.60
CA ARG A 133 46.72 54.71 -8.78
C ARG A 133 45.99 56.04 -9.03
N TRP A 134 45.17 56.50 -8.07
CA TRP A 134 44.48 57.79 -8.18
C TRP A 134 45.19 58.96 -7.47
N ASP A 135 46.31 58.74 -6.79
CA ASP A 135 47.16 59.82 -6.26
C ASP A 135 48.23 60.24 -7.29
N LEU A 136 47.79 60.70 -8.47
CA LEU A 136 48.62 61.40 -9.46
C LEU A 136 48.17 62.87 -9.59
N GLY A 137 48.01 63.51 -8.43
CA GLY A 137 47.57 64.90 -8.30
C GLY A 137 48.39 65.73 -7.31
N GLU A 138 49.61 65.33 -6.96
CA GLU A 138 50.56 66.20 -6.26
C GLU A 138 51.55 66.82 -7.27
N GLU A 139 51.16 68.02 -7.71
CA GLU A 139 52.00 69.22 -7.89
C GLU A 139 53.16 69.15 -8.91
N LEU A 140 52.85 69.53 -10.16
CA LEU A 140 53.74 70.24 -11.08
C LEU A 140 53.55 71.75 -10.93
#